data_AF-A0A2P5MED6-F1
#
_entry.id   AF-A0A2P5MED6-F1
#
_cell.length_a   1.000
_cell.length_b   1.000
_cell.length_c   1.000
_cell.angle_alpha   90.00
_cell.angle_beta   90.00
_cell.angle_gamma   90.00
#
_symmetry.space_group_name_H-M   'P 1'
#
loop_
_entity.id
_entity.type
_entity.pdbx_description
1 polymer ?
#
loop_
_entity_poly.entity_id
_entity_poly.type
_entity_poly.pdbx_seq_one_letter_code
_entity_poly.pdbx_strand_id
1 'polypeptide(L)'
;MTDSPHLPPIKLGSPGEDIQIRDLNAVKQRFKYLHRLREQRTQFFLPPKQRIFLDILPLLFHYNHPLLPGFTSTETPAGIFDYTPDNRAILAAKKFSKKFPRQPKAIRSVAIESLFLMGSVGSVAFSKASDLDIWLCFNPELTQLELEELHHKVRLIEKWAATLGLEVHIFLMDSEKFRQGQTSPISSESSGETQHYLLLEEFYRTSIYLAGKTPAWWLVPPHLEYRYSEYVKHLQDNRFVGEHDLIDFGGLARIPAEEFISATTWQLYKAISSPHKSILKLFLMECYASEFPKPQWLAFTIK
;
A
#
# COMPACT_ATOMS: atom_id res chain seq x y z
N MET A 1 9.65 29.37 3.42
CA MET A 1 8.89 29.02 4.63
C MET A 1 7.43 29.23 4.31
N THR A 2 6.75 28.20 3.82
CA THR A 2 5.29 28.21 3.69
C THR A 2 4.72 27.75 5.01
N ASP A 3 3.92 28.57 5.67
CA ASP A 3 3.15 28.20 6.85
C ASP A 3 2.31 26.95 6.53
N SER A 4 2.81 25.78 6.93
CA SER A 4 2.00 24.58 6.96
C SER A 4 0.94 24.82 8.04
N PRO A 5 -0.36 24.83 7.72
CA PRO A 5 -1.39 25.06 8.72
C PRO A 5 -1.23 23.99 9.80
N HIS A 6 -1.00 24.42 11.04
CA HIS A 6 -0.90 23.52 12.18
C HIS A 6 -2.28 22.89 12.40
N LEU A 7 -2.50 21.70 11.85
CA LEU A 7 -3.75 20.98 12.00
C LEU A 7 -3.91 20.57 13.48
N PRO A 8 -5.06 20.80 14.12
CA PRO A 8 -5.25 20.41 15.52
C PRO A 8 -5.19 18.89 15.66
N PRO A 9 -4.70 18.33 16.79
CA PRO A 9 -4.70 16.89 17.01
C PRO A 9 -6.13 16.34 16.98
N ILE A 10 -6.32 15.17 16.36
CA ILE A 10 -7.59 14.45 16.37
C ILE A 10 -7.55 13.49 17.55
N LYS A 11 -8.58 13.53 18.41
CA LYS A 11 -8.73 12.58 19.52
C LYS A 11 -9.87 11.62 19.17
N LEU A 12 -9.53 10.35 18.99
CA LEU A 12 -10.52 9.29 18.86
C LEU A 12 -10.74 8.67 20.24
N GLY A 13 -12.00 8.59 20.68
CA GLY A 13 -12.37 7.94 21.94
C GLY A 13 -12.15 6.44 21.91
N SER A 14 -12.05 5.83 23.09
CA SER A 14 -12.08 4.38 23.27
C SER A 14 -13.49 3.80 23.07
N PRO A 15 -13.65 2.47 22.89
CA PRO A 15 -14.97 1.84 22.93
C PRO A 15 -15.71 2.19 24.23
N GLY A 16 -16.91 2.78 24.10
CA GLY A 16 -17.69 3.31 25.22
C GLY A 16 -17.48 4.80 25.53
N GLU A 17 -16.56 5.46 24.83
CA GLU A 17 -16.40 6.92 24.81
C GLU A 17 -16.96 7.49 23.49
N ASP A 18 -17.07 8.83 23.39
CA ASP A 18 -17.57 9.49 22.18
C ASP A 18 -16.60 9.33 20.99
N ILE A 19 -16.98 8.52 20.00
CA ILE A 19 -16.30 8.42 18.69
C ILE A 19 -17.16 9.15 17.66
N GLN A 20 -16.61 10.21 17.07
CA GLN A 20 -17.31 11.01 16.05
C GLN A 20 -16.90 10.56 14.64
N ILE A 21 -17.88 10.27 13.78
CA ILE A 21 -17.65 9.92 12.36
C ILE A 21 -16.86 11.02 11.63
N ARG A 22 -17.09 12.28 12.00
CA ARG A 22 -16.34 13.43 11.48
C ARG A 22 -14.85 13.31 11.73
N ASP A 23 -14.44 12.84 12.91
CA ASP A 23 -13.03 12.71 13.27
C ASP A 23 -12.36 11.56 12.52
N LEU A 24 -13.05 10.42 12.36
CA LEU A 24 -12.59 9.33 11.50
C LEU A 24 -12.41 9.78 10.04
N ASN A 25 -13.35 10.56 9.52
CA ASN A 25 -13.23 11.14 8.18
C ASN A 25 -12.06 12.13 8.09
N ALA A 26 -11.83 12.94 9.13
CA ALA A 26 -10.68 13.84 9.17
C ALA A 26 -9.34 13.07 9.16
N VAL A 27 -9.26 11.93 9.86
CA VAL A 27 -8.08 11.04 9.79
C VAL A 27 -7.89 10.50 8.37
N LYS A 28 -8.94 9.96 7.72
CA LYS A 28 -8.87 9.49 6.32
C LYS A 28 -8.39 10.58 5.36
N GLN A 29 -8.86 11.82 5.54
CA GLN A 29 -8.42 12.94 4.69
C GLN A 29 -6.96 13.33 4.94
N ARG A 30 -6.50 13.35 6.20
CA ARG A 30 -5.08 13.62 6.53
C ARG A 30 -4.17 12.53 6.01
N PHE A 31 -4.59 11.27 6.11
CA PHE A 31 -3.91 10.13 5.48
C PHE A 31 -3.76 10.35 3.97
N LYS A 32 -4.87 10.56 3.23
CA LYS A 32 -4.82 10.79 1.77
C LYS A 32 -3.93 11.99 1.41
N TYR A 33 -3.97 13.06 2.21
CA TYR A 33 -3.10 14.23 2.02
C TYR A 33 -1.61 13.92 2.22
N LEU A 34 -1.24 13.25 3.32
CA LEU A 34 0.13 12.82 3.59
C LEU A 34 0.68 11.95 2.44
N HIS A 35 -0.09 10.96 1.99
CA HIS A 35 0.35 10.07 0.93
C HIS A 35 0.44 10.75 -0.43
N ARG A 36 -0.40 11.76 -0.70
CA ARG A 36 -0.24 12.62 -1.88
C ARG A 36 1.09 13.37 -1.87
N LEU A 37 1.52 13.88 -0.72
CA LEU A 37 2.83 14.54 -0.58
C LEU A 37 3.98 13.54 -0.77
N ARG A 38 3.85 12.32 -0.21
CA ARG A 38 4.83 11.23 -0.41
C ARG A 38 4.93 10.85 -1.89
N GLU A 39 3.81 10.65 -2.56
CA GLU A 39 3.74 10.34 -4.00
C GLU A 39 4.42 11.43 -4.84
N GLN A 40 4.11 12.71 -4.59
CA GLN A 40 4.75 13.85 -5.27
C GLN A 40 6.27 13.87 -5.08
N ARG A 41 6.74 13.56 -3.86
CA ARG A 41 8.17 13.47 -3.56
C ARG A 41 8.82 12.31 -4.32
N THR A 42 8.19 11.13 -4.36
CA THR A 42 8.68 10.00 -5.15
C THR A 42 8.76 10.33 -6.64
N GLN A 43 7.72 10.97 -7.19
CA GLN A 43 7.72 11.43 -8.58
C GLN A 43 8.86 12.40 -8.90
N PHE A 44 9.29 13.23 -7.94
CA PHE A 44 10.40 14.16 -8.13
C PHE A 44 11.72 13.44 -8.45
N PHE A 45 11.96 12.29 -7.83
CA PHE A 45 13.16 11.47 -8.07
C PHE A 45 13.13 10.71 -9.41
N LEU A 46 11.94 10.48 -9.96
CA LEU A 46 11.79 9.79 -11.24
C LEU A 46 12.04 10.75 -12.42
N PRO A 47 12.82 10.32 -13.44
CA PRO A 47 12.89 10.99 -14.73
C PRO A 47 11.50 11.18 -15.38
N PRO A 48 11.27 12.23 -16.18
CA PRO A 48 9.97 12.50 -16.80
C PRO A 48 9.39 11.33 -17.62
N LYS A 49 10.25 10.53 -18.26
CA LYS A 49 9.84 9.32 -19.01
C LYS A 49 9.28 8.22 -18.12
N GLN A 50 9.68 8.17 -16.84
CA GLN A 50 9.25 7.17 -15.87
C GLN A 50 8.04 7.65 -15.05
N ARG A 51 7.87 8.97 -14.83
CA ARG A 51 6.72 9.53 -14.10
C ARG A 51 5.37 9.12 -14.67
N ILE A 52 5.29 8.96 -16.00
CA ILE A 52 4.08 8.47 -16.69
C ILE A 52 3.56 7.15 -16.11
N PHE A 53 4.47 6.29 -15.64
CA PHE A 53 4.11 5.00 -15.04
C PHE A 53 3.25 5.21 -13.79
N LEU A 54 3.75 5.97 -12.81
CA LEU A 54 3.00 6.24 -11.59
C LEU A 54 1.72 7.04 -11.84
N ASP A 55 1.74 8.00 -12.77
CA ASP A 55 0.56 8.81 -13.10
C ASP A 55 -0.59 7.95 -13.66
N ILE A 56 -0.31 6.94 -14.48
CA ILE A 56 -1.33 6.12 -15.14
C ILE A 56 -1.65 4.82 -14.40
N LEU A 57 -0.76 4.33 -13.53
CA LEU A 57 -0.84 3.00 -12.94
C LEU A 57 -2.22 2.69 -12.31
N PRO A 58 -2.81 3.54 -11.46
CA PRO A 58 -4.15 3.26 -10.94
C PRO A 58 -5.23 3.22 -12.03
N LEU A 59 -5.10 4.04 -13.08
CA LEU A 59 -6.04 4.00 -14.20
C LEU A 59 -5.94 2.70 -15.00
N LEU A 60 -4.76 2.08 -15.13
CA LEU A 60 -4.62 0.80 -15.85
C LEU A 60 -5.43 -0.31 -15.17
N PHE A 61 -5.46 -0.33 -13.85
CA PHE A 61 -6.23 -1.29 -13.05
C PHE A 61 -7.69 -0.88 -12.88
N HIS A 62 -7.98 0.43 -12.89
CA HIS A 62 -9.35 0.90 -12.88
C HIS A 62 -10.05 0.63 -14.22
N TYR A 63 -9.43 0.94 -15.37
CA TYR A 63 -10.11 0.86 -16.67
C TYR A 63 -9.39 -0.08 -17.64
N ASN A 64 -10.03 -1.21 -17.94
CA ASN A 64 -9.52 -2.19 -18.89
C ASN A 64 -9.83 -1.75 -20.34
N HIS A 65 -8.82 -1.31 -21.09
CA HIS A 65 -9.02 -0.74 -22.43
C HIS A 65 -7.96 -1.24 -23.43
N PRO A 66 -8.34 -1.66 -24.66
CA PRO A 66 -7.43 -2.30 -25.64
C PRO A 66 -6.17 -1.51 -26.01
N LEU A 67 -6.23 -0.18 -25.94
CA LEU A 67 -5.09 0.69 -26.26
C LEU A 67 -4.21 1.03 -25.05
N LEU A 68 -4.55 0.58 -23.85
CA LEU A 68 -3.75 0.83 -22.65
C LEU A 68 -2.82 -0.35 -22.35
N PRO A 69 -1.63 -0.09 -21.76
CA PRO A 69 -0.77 -1.15 -21.26
C PRO A 69 -1.50 -2.09 -20.31
N GLY A 70 -1.20 -3.39 -20.40
CA GLY A 70 -1.81 -4.39 -19.52
C GLY A 70 -3.11 -5.01 -20.02
N PHE A 71 -3.70 -4.53 -21.11
CA PHE A 71 -4.91 -5.15 -21.65
C PHE A 71 -4.65 -6.59 -22.10
N THR A 72 -5.47 -7.54 -21.62
CA THR A 72 -5.43 -8.94 -22.03
C THR A 72 -6.71 -9.32 -22.79
N SER A 73 -7.86 -9.19 -22.16
CA SER A 73 -9.18 -9.50 -22.74
C SER A 73 -10.23 -8.49 -22.29
N THR A 74 -11.46 -8.53 -22.81
CA THR A 74 -12.56 -7.69 -22.31
C THR A 74 -13.06 -8.11 -20.93
N GLU A 75 -12.82 -9.38 -20.56
CA GLU A 75 -13.28 -9.99 -19.32
C GLU A 75 -12.31 -9.76 -18.15
N THR A 76 -11.12 -9.20 -18.42
CA THR A 76 -10.12 -8.96 -17.38
C THR A 76 -10.69 -8.05 -16.28
N PRO A 77 -10.61 -8.47 -15.01
CA PRO A 77 -11.13 -7.69 -13.90
C PRO A 77 -10.53 -6.30 -13.85
N ALA A 78 -11.39 -5.33 -13.53
CA ALA A 78 -11.01 -3.93 -13.43
C ALA A 78 -11.92 -3.21 -12.44
N GLY A 79 -11.50 -2.04 -12.04
CA GLY A 79 -12.22 -1.21 -11.09
C GLY A 79 -11.55 -1.18 -9.74
N ILE A 80 -11.19 0.02 -9.32
CA ILE A 80 -10.62 0.29 -8.00
C ILE A 80 -11.69 0.98 -7.16
N PHE A 81 -11.85 0.52 -5.92
CA PHE A 81 -12.79 1.11 -4.95
C PHE A 81 -12.57 2.62 -4.79
N ASP A 82 -13.63 3.43 -4.86
CA ASP A 82 -13.60 4.89 -4.62
C ASP A 82 -12.48 5.65 -5.38
N TYR A 83 -12.06 5.15 -6.55
CA TYR A 83 -11.05 5.82 -7.37
C TYR A 83 -11.70 6.60 -8.50
N THR A 84 -11.34 7.88 -8.60
CA THR A 84 -11.67 8.74 -9.75
C THR A 84 -10.37 9.22 -10.38
N PRO A 85 -10.12 8.93 -11.67
CA PRO A 85 -8.91 9.38 -12.35
C PRO A 85 -8.75 10.89 -12.32
N ASP A 86 -7.58 11.37 -11.87
CA ASP A 86 -7.25 12.79 -11.90
C ASP A 86 -6.78 13.24 -13.30
N ASN A 87 -6.54 14.54 -13.46
CA ASN A 87 -6.07 15.07 -14.74
C ASN A 87 -4.72 14.48 -15.18
N ARG A 88 -3.83 14.08 -14.25
CA ARG A 88 -2.53 13.49 -14.59
C ARG A 88 -2.74 12.11 -15.21
N ALA A 89 -3.57 11.27 -14.61
CA ALA A 89 -3.93 9.95 -15.12
C ALA A 89 -4.56 10.03 -16.52
N ILE A 90 -5.52 10.96 -16.72
CA ILE A 90 -6.17 11.16 -18.02
C ILE A 90 -5.18 11.65 -19.09
N LEU A 91 -4.29 12.60 -18.75
CA LEU A 91 -3.26 13.07 -19.67
C LEU A 91 -2.25 11.97 -20.02
N ALA A 92 -1.89 11.12 -19.06
CA ALA A 92 -1.04 9.96 -19.31
C ALA A 92 -1.72 8.96 -20.25
N ALA A 93 -3.01 8.65 -20.05
CA ALA A 93 -3.79 7.78 -20.93
C ALA A 93 -3.88 8.29 -22.38
N LYS A 94 -4.01 9.61 -22.55
CA LYS A 94 -4.07 10.24 -23.87
C LYS A 94 -2.78 10.12 -24.70
N LYS A 95 -1.65 9.80 -24.06
CA LYS A 95 -0.41 9.46 -24.78
C LYS A 95 -0.50 8.12 -25.52
N PHE A 96 -1.38 7.21 -25.06
CA PHE A 96 -1.64 5.93 -25.70
C PHE A 96 -2.87 5.97 -26.62
N SER A 97 -3.95 6.61 -26.17
CA SER A 97 -5.18 6.76 -26.95
C SER A 97 -5.64 8.21 -26.96
N LYS A 98 -5.43 8.93 -28.08
CA LYS A 98 -5.83 10.35 -28.21
C LYS A 98 -7.32 10.59 -27.92
N LYS A 99 -8.16 9.59 -28.19
CA LYS A 99 -9.62 9.62 -27.97
C LYS A 99 -10.02 9.09 -26.59
N PHE A 100 -9.09 8.86 -25.67
CA PHE A 100 -9.42 8.42 -24.32
C PHE A 100 -10.39 9.40 -23.65
N PRO A 101 -11.51 8.91 -23.07
CA PRO A 101 -12.54 9.79 -22.54
C PRO A 101 -12.00 10.61 -21.37
N ARG A 102 -12.46 11.86 -21.27
CA ARG A 102 -12.09 12.75 -20.15
C ARG A 102 -12.71 12.28 -18.82
N GLN A 103 -13.87 11.64 -18.90
CA GLN A 103 -14.56 11.00 -17.79
C GLN A 103 -14.86 9.57 -18.21
N PRO A 104 -14.05 8.58 -17.79
CA PRO A 104 -14.36 7.17 -17.98
C PRO A 104 -15.72 6.84 -17.35
N LYS A 105 -16.45 5.88 -17.94
CA LYS A 105 -17.75 5.45 -17.41
C LYS A 105 -17.58 4.89 -16.00
N ALA A 106 -18.59 5.09 -15.17
CA ALA A 106 -18.68 4.45 -13.86
C ALA A 106 -18.55 2.93 -14.01
N ILE A 107 -17.71 2.34 -13.17
CA ILE A 107 -17.42 0.91 -13.20
C ILE A 107 -18.47 0.18 -12.38
N ARG A 108 -18.93 -0.95 -12.91
CA ARG A 108 -20.02 -1.75 -12.32
C ARG A 108 -19.53 -2.78 -11.29
N SER A 109 -18.27 -3.21 -11.36
CA SER A 109 -17.66 -4.13 -10.41
C SER A 109 -16.34 -3.58 -9.87
N VAL A 110 -16.08 -3.81 -8.59
CA VAL A 110 -14.82 -3.39 -7.95
C VAL A 110 -13.96 -4.65 -7.76
N ALA A 111 -13.05 -4.87 -8.71
CA ALA A 111 -12.12 -6.00 -8.66
C ALA A 111 -10.89 -5.73 -7.78
N ILE A 112 -10.54 -4.46 -7.56
CA ILE A 112 -9.36 -4.03 -6.80
C ILE A 112 -9.82 -3.20 -5.61
N GLU A 113 -9.42 -3.62 -4.42
CA GLU A 113 -9.68 -2.89 -3.19
C GLU A 113 -8.74 -1.70 -3.03
N SER A 114 -7.44 -1.89 -3.32
CA SER A 114 -6.41 -0.86 -3.11
C SER A 114 -5.12 -1.08 -3.88
N LEU A 115 -4.39 0.01 -4.08
CA LEU A 115 -3.04 0.04 -4.63
C LEU A 115 -2.12 0.81 -3.69
N PHE A 116 -0.99 0.20 -3.36
CA PHE A 116 0.07 0.82 -2.57
C PHE A 116 1.41 0.62 -3.26
N LEU A 117 2.22 1.67 -3.34
CA LEU A 117 3.62 1.55 -3.65
C LEU A 117 4.37 1.24 -2.35
N MET A 118 5.07 0.11 -2.32
CA MET A 118 5.81 -0.43 -1.20
C MET A 118 7.33 -0.37 -1.46
N GLY A 119 8.10 -0.73 -0.43
CA GLY A 119 9.54 -0.89 -0.49
C GLY A 119 10.27 0.35 0.00
N SER A 120 11.48 0.54 -0.52
CA SER A 120 12.35 1.62 -0.05
C SER A 120 11.88 3.04 -0.47
N VAL A 121 10.85 3.17 -1.30
CA VAL A 121 10.33 4.43 -1.88
C VAL A 121 9.98 5.52 -0.87
N GLY A 122 9.49 5.15 0.30
CA GLY A 122 9.15 6.07 1.39
C GLY A 122 10.23 6.19 2.46
N SER A 123 11.37 5.53 2.26
CA SER A 123 12.49 5.50 3.19
C SER A 123 13.61 6.44 2.75
N VAL A 124 14.52 6.75 3.68
CA VAL A 124 15.75 7.49 3.37
C VAL A 124 16.68 6.75 2.40
N ALA A 125 16.47 5.44 2.21
CA ALA A 125 17.29 4.59 1.36
C ALA A 125 16.80 4.51 -0.10
N PHE A 126 15.76 5.26 -0.47
CA PHE A 126 15.29 5.30 -1.86
C PHE A 126 16.33 5.95 -2.78
N SER A 127 16.57 5.33 -3.94
CA SER A 127 17.44 5.85 -4.98
C SER A 127 16.86 5.60 -6.37
N LYS A 128 17.41 6.25 -7.40
CA LYS A 128 17.01 6.05 -8.80
C LYS A 128 17.22 4.61 -9.30
N ALA A 129 18.04 3.82 -8.61
CA ALA A 129 18.30 2.41 -8.93
C ALA A 129 17.45 1.46 -8.09
N SER A 130 16.52 1.97 -7.26
CA SER A 130 15.61 1.13 -6.51
C SER A 130 14.46 0.68 -7.39
N ASP A 131 14.11 -0.58 -7.24
CA ASP A 131 12.88 -1.19 -7.72
C ASP A 131 11.63 -0.54 -7.09
N LEU A 132 10.50 -0.74 -7.76
CA LEU A 132 9.19 -0.31 -7.32
C LEU A 132 8.33 -1.55 -7.04
N ASP A 133 8.18 -1.86 -5.75
CA ASP A 133 7.23 -2.89 -5.31
C ASP A 133 5.84 -2.29 -5.20
N ILE A 134 4.83 -2.97 -5.71
CA ILE A 134 3.44 -2.51 -5.64
C ILE A 134 2.59 -3.62 -5.05
N TRP A 135 1.82 -3.28 -4.03
CA TRP A 135 0.73 -4.13 -3.55
C TRP A 135 -0.55 -3.77 -4.29
N LEU A 136 -1.07 -4.75 -5.02
CA LEU A 136 -2.40 -4.71 -5.59
C LEU A 136 -3.31 -5.61 -4.77
N CYS A 137 -4.12 -4.98 -3.95
CA CYS A 137 -5.09 -5.69 -3.11
C CYS A 137 -6.33 -5.96 -3.94
N PHE A 138 -6.56 -7.22 -4.28
CA PHE A 138 -7.70 -7.64 -5.09
C PHE A 138 -8.89 -7.99 -4.21
N ASN A 139 -10.11 -7.94 -4.76
CA ASN A 139 -11.30 -8.40 -4.05
C ASN A 139 -11.22 -9.93 -3.91
N PRO A 140 -11.26 -10.49 -2.68
CA PRO A 140 -11.17 -11.94 -2.47
C PRO A 140 -12.34 -12.74 -3.09
N GLU A 141 -13.42 -12.06 -3.51
CA GLU A 141 -14.54 -12.67 -4.23
C GLU A 141 -14.25 -12.95 -5.71
N LEU A 142 -13.11 -12.51 -6.25
CA LEU A 142 -12.71 -12.84 -7.62
C LEU A 142 -12.57 -14.36 -7.79
N THR A 143 -13.09 -14.87 -8.89
CA THR A 143 -12.90 -16.26 -9.29
C THR A 143 -11.44 -16.55 -9.65
N GLN A 144 -11.06 -17.82 -9.64
CA GLN A 144 -9.71 -18.23 -10.02
C GLN A 144 -9.34 -17.78 -11.46
N LEU A 145 -10.28 -17.84 -12.40
CA LEU A 145 -10.07 -17.40 -13.78
C LEU A 145 -9.86 -15.88 -13.87
N GLU A 146 -10.63 -15.11 -13.12
CA GLU A 146 -10.46 -13.66 -13.02
C GLU A 146 -9.11 -13.29 -12.42
N LEU A 147 -8.66 -14.02 -11.39
CA LEU A 147 -7.36 -13.84 -10.77
C LEU A 147 -6.22 -14.16 -11.74
N GLU A 148 -6.35 -15.19 -12.57
CA GLU A 148 -5.38 -15.55 -13.62
C GLU A 148 -5.28 -14.47 -14.71
N GLU A 149 -6.41 -13.91 -15.15
CA GLU A 149 -6.45 -12.77 -16.07
C GLU A 149 -5.79 -11.53 -15.44
N LEU A 150 -6.06 -11.26 -14.17
CA LEU A 150 -5.43 -10.16 -13.43
C LEU A 150 -3.91 -10.35 -13.32
N HIS A 151 -3.43 -11.56 -13.03
CA HIS A 151 -2.00 -11.90 -13.07
C HIS A 151 -1.38 -11.69 -14.45
N HIS A 152 -2.10 -12.02 -15.52
CA HIS A 152 -1.61 -11.79 -16.88
C HIS A 152 -1.49 -10.28 -17.18
N LYS A 153 -2.50 -9.50 -16.80
CA LYS A 153 -2.47 -8.03 -16.89
C LYS A 153 -1.31 -7.43 -16.11
N VAL A 154 -1.06 -7.89 -14.88
CA VAL A 154 0.11 -7.51 -14.07
C VAL A 154 1.40 -7.71 -14.85
N ARG A 155 1.65 -8.92 -15.39
CA ARG A 155 2.87 -9.23 -16.15
C ARG A 155 3.06 -8.32 -17.36
N LEU A 156 1.98 -7.96 -18.04
CA LEU A 156 2.05 -7.03 -19.19
C LEU A 156 2.38 -5.59 -18.75
N ILE A 157 1.88 -5.16 -17.60
CA ILE A 157 2.19 -3.84 -17.03
C ILE A 157 3.65 -3.78 -16.57
N GLU A 158 4.17 -4.83 -15.91
CA GLU A 158 5.58 -4.94 -15.53
C GLU A 158 6.51 -4.91 -16.76
N LYS A 159 6.17 -5.68 -17.81
CA LYS A 159 6.89 -5.66 -19.09
C LYS A 159 6.89 -4.26 -19.70
N TRP A 160 5.75 -3.56 -19.68
CA TRP A 160 5.68 -2.19 -20.15
C TRP A 160 6.54 -1.25 -19.30
N ALA A 161 6.53 -1.38 -17.97
CA ALA A 161 7.38 -0.59 -17.08
C ALA A 161 8.88 -0.76 -17.40
N ALA A 162 9.30 -1.99 -17.71
CA ALA A 162 10.67 -2.28 -18.13
C ALA A 162 11.06 -1.51 -19.41
N THR A 163 10.14 -1.29 -20.35
CA THR A 163 10.39 -0.44 -21.54
C THR A 163 10.66 1.03 -21.20
N LEU A 164 10.24 1.48 -20.01
CA LEU A 164 10.52 2.81 -19.47
C LEU A 164 11.81 2.84 -18.63
N GLY A 165 12.51 1.70 -18.52
CA GLY A 165 13.68 1.53 -17.66
C GLY A 165 13.33 1.50 -16.17
N LEU A 166 12.11 1.06 -15.82
CA LEU A 166 11.70 0.82 -14.44
C LEU A 166 11.71 -0.68 -14.16
N GLU A 167 12.33 -1.06 -13.05
CA GLU A 167 12.14 -2.37 -12.45
C GLU A 167 10.94 -2.30 -11.51
N VAL A 168 9.87 -3.00 -11.85
CA VAL A 168 8.60 -2.97 -11.12
C VAL A 168 8.15 -4.39 -10.86
N HIS A 169 7.74 -4.65 -9.62
CA HIS A 169 7.17 -5.91 -9.18
C HIS A 169 5.80 -5.65 -8.55
N ILE A 170 4.73 -6.22 -9.12
CA ILE A 170 3.36 -6.03 -8.62
C ILE A 170 2.89 -7.34 -7.98
N PHE A 171 2.65 -7.29 -6.68
CA PHE A 171 2.18 -8.40 -5.88
C PHE A 171 0.66 -8.35 -5.73
N LEU A 172 -0.03 -9.41 -6.15
CA LEU A 172 -1.45 -9.58 -5.86
C LEU A 172 -1.62 -10.00 -4.39
N MET A 173 -2.30 -9.15 -3.63
CA MET A 173 -2.45 -9.28 -2.18
C MET A 173 -3.90 -9.59 -1.82
N ASP A 174 -4.10 -10.69 -1.10
CA ASP A 174 -5.34 -10.98 -0.38
C ASP A 174 -5.18 -10.43 1.03
N SER A 175 -5.90 -9.34 1.34
CA SER A 175 -5.79 -8.62 2.61
C SER A 175 -6.19 -9.48 3.81
N GLU A 176 -7.21 -10.32 3.63
CA GLU A 176 -7.73 -11.23 4.64
C GLU A 176 -6.75 -12.37 4.95
N LYS A 177 -6.18 -13.00 3.92
CA LYS A 177 -5.12 -14.01 4.11
C LYS A 177 -3.87 -13.38 4.73
N PHE A 178 -3.45 -12.21 4.26
CA PHE A 178 -2.31 -11.51 4.83
C PHE A 178 -2.54 -11.25 6.32
N ARG A 179 -3.68 -10.70 6.71
CA ARG A 179 -4.04 -10.43 8.12
C ARG A 179 -4.00 -11.68 9.01
N GLN A 180 -4.28 -12.87 8.44
CA GLN A 180 -4.20 -14.15 9.15
C GLN A 180 -2.77 -14.72 9.23
N GLY A 181 -1.77 -13.99 8.76
CA GLY A 181 -0.38 -14.44 8.69
C GLY A 181 -0.10 -15.43 7.55
N GLN A 182 -1.05 -15.62 6.62
CA GLN A 182 -0.84 -16.44 5.43
C GLN A 182 -0.11 -15.58 4.39
N THR A 183 1.21 -15.68 4.37
CA THR A 183 2.02 -14.96 3.38
C THR A 183 2.10 -15.75 2.09
N SER A 184 1.68 -15.15 0.99
CA SER A 184 2.16 -15.54 -0.35
C SER A 184 3.62 -15.07 -0.52
N PRO A 185 4.40 -15.58 -1.48
CA PRO A 185 5.74 -15.07 -1.72
C PRO A 185 5.68 -13.61 -2.23
N ILE A 186 5.88 -12.64 -1.33
CA ILE A 186 5.66 -11.18 -1.55
C ILE A 186 6.89 -10.47 -2.14
N SER A 187 7.96 -11.17 -2.53
CA SER A 187 9.04 -10.65 -3.39
C SER A 187 10.18 -11.64 -3.52
N SER A 188 11.02 -11.48 -4.55
CA SER A 188 12.37 -12.04 -4.60
C SER A 188 13.29 -11.46 -3.50
N GLU A 189 12.89 -10.32 -2.91
CA GLU A 189 13.55 -9.60 -1.83
C GLU A 189 13.10 -9.98 -0.42
N SER A 190 12.08 -10.82 -0.25
CA SER A 190 11.61 -11.28 1.06
C SER A 190 11.80 -12.79 1.16
N SER A 191 12.68 -13.23 2.05
CA SER A 191 12.90 -14.66 2.30
C SER A 191 11.70 -15.30 3.00
N GLY A 192 10.77 -15.79 2.20
CA GLY A 192 9.78 -16.78 2.62
C GLY A 192 8.77 -16.33 3.66
N GLU A 193 8.03 -17.32 4.16
CA GLU A 193 6.78 -17.21 4.91
C GLU A 193 6.90 -16.62 6.33
N THR A 194 8.05 -16.01 6.69
CA THR A 194 8.46 -15.79 8.09
C THR A 194 8.70 -14.32 8.47
N GLN A 195 8.25 -13.35 7.67
CA GLN A 195 8.42 -11.91 7.94
C GLN A 195 7.11 -11.11 7.87
N HIS A 196 6.00 -11.69 8.35
CA HIS A 196 4.68 -11.07 8.26
C HIS A 196 4.58 -9.72 8.99
N TYR A 197 4.92 -9.65 10.27
CA TYR A 197 4.74 -8.46 11.10
C TYR A 197 5.76 -7.35 10.79
N LEU A 198 6.99 -7.70 10.45
CA LEU A 198 8.03 -6.75 10.07
C LEU A 198 7.75 -6.16 8.69
N LEU A 199 7.22 -6.96 7.76
CA LEU A 199 6.73 -6.45 6.48
C LEU A 199 5.53 -5.53 6.67
N LEU A 200 4.61 -5.87 7.58
CA LEU A 200 3.48 -5.01 7.94
C LEU A 200 3.94 -3.69 8.60
N GLU A 201 4.95 -3.73 9.47
CA GLU A 201 5.56 -2.53 10.04
C GLU A 201 6.17 -1.64 8.95
N GLU A 202 6.94 -2.23 8.04
CA GLU A 202 7.52 -1.52 6.91
C GLU A 202 6.43 -0.91 6.03
N PHE A 203 5.37 -1.67 5.75
CA PHE A 203 4.20 -1.20 5.00
C PHE A 203 3.57 0.02 5.68
N TYR A 204 3.24 -0.03 6.97
CA TYR A 204 2.63 1.11 7.66
C TYR A 204 3.54 2.33 7.69
N ARG A 205 4.85 2.13 7.87
CA ARG A 205 5.81 3.22 7.95
C ARG A 205 6.08 3.89 6.60
N THR A 206 6.39 3.11 5.56
CA THR A 206 6.99 3.62 4.31
C THR A 206 6.09 3.56 3.08
N SER A 207 4.98 2.81 3.10
CA SER A 207 4.13 2.70 1.92
C SER A 207 3.58 4.04 1.45
N ILE A 208 3.23 4.10 0.17
CA ILE A 208 2.57 5.22 -0.47
C ILE A 208 1.25 4.74 -1.04
N TYR A 209 0.14 5.21 -0.47
CA TYR A 209 -1.20 4.99 -1.01
C TYR A 209 -1.32 5.62 -2.39
N LEU A 210 -1.77 4.83 -3.37
CA LEU A 210 -2.00 5.27 -4.75
C LEU A 210 -3.50 5.41 -5.05
N ALA A 211 -4.31 4.43 -4.64
CA ALA A 211 -5.77 4.43 -4.85
C ALA A 211 -6.46 3.36 -3.98
N GLY A 212 -7.79 3.48 -3.80
CA GLY A 212 -8.61 2.46 -3.13
C GLY A 212 -9.05 2.77 -1.71
N LYS A 213 -9.40 1.70 -0.99
CA LYS A 213 -9.72 1.71 0.45
C LYS A 213 -8.54 2.23 1.29
N THR A 214 -8.86 2.83 2.44
CA THR A 214 -7.84 3.30 3.39
C THR A 214 -7.48 2.16 4.36
N PRO A 215 -6.20 1.95 4.73
CA PRO A 215 -5.86 0.95 5.72
C PRO A 215 -6.54 1.23 7.07
N ALA A 216 -7.23 0.24 7.64
CA ALA A 216 -7.96 0.34 8.89
C ALA A 216 -7.05 0.81 10.04
N TRP A 217 -5.77 0.45 9.99
CA TRP A 217 -4.79 0.83 10.99
C TRP A 217 -4.73 2.32 11.26
N TRP A 218 -4.88 3.20 10.26
CA TRP A 218 -4.85 4.65 10.50
C TRP A 218 -5.98 5.14 11.41
N LEU A 219 -7.08 4.39 11.52
CA LEU A 219 -8.23 4.75 12.37
C LEU A 219 -8.09 4.27 13.81
N VAL A 220 -7.13 3.39 14.11
CA VAL A 220 -6.86 2.92 15.47
C VAL A 220 -5.95 3.93 16.16
N PRO A 221 -6.37 4.57 17.27
CA PRO A 221 -5.50 5.52 17.96
C PRO A 221 -4.31 4.80 18.63
N PRO A 222 -3.14 5.45 18.78
CA PRO A 222 -1.91 4.80 19.26
C PRO A 222 -2.06 4.07 20.61
N HIS A 223 -2.87 4.58 21.52
CA HIS A 223 -3.10 3.97 22.84
C HIS A 223 -3.97 2.69 22.78
N LEU A 224 -4.57 2.38 21.63
CA LEU A 224 -5.40 1.19 21.40
C LEU A 224 -4.76 0.18 20.45
N GLU A 225 -3.50 0.36 20.05
CA GLU A 225 -2.78 -0.58 19.16
C GLU A 225 -2.76 -2.01 19.69
N TYR A 226 -2.59 -2.19 21.01
CA TYR A 226 -2.64 -3.52 21.64
C TYR A 226 -4.05 -4.15 21.68
N ARG A 227 -5.08 -3.37 21.37
CA ARG A 227 -6.48 -3.78 21.25
C ARG A 227 -7.00 -3.53 19.82
N TYR A 228 -6.10 -3.59 18.83
CA TYR A 228 -6.38 -3.29 17.42
C TYR A 228 -7.67 -3.96 16.91
N SER A 229 -7.76 -5.29 17.01
CA SER A 229 -8.88 -6.06 16.46
C SER A 229 -10.20 -5.74 17.15
N GLU A 230 -10.16 -5.51 18.48
CA GLU A 230 -11.34 -5.08 19.24
C GLU A 230 -11.83 -3.71 18.77
N TYR A 231 -10.91 -2.76 18.57
CA TYR A 231 -11.25 -1.41 18.13
C TYR A 231 -11.79 -1.38 16.70
N VAL A 232 -11.14 -2.07 15.75
CA VAL A 232 -11.61 -2.16 14.37
C VAL A 232 -12.99 -2.80 14.31
N LYS A 233 -13.21 -3.88 15.05
CA LYS A 233 -14.53 -4.53 15.16
C LYS A 233 -15.58 -3.58 15.76
N HIS A 234 -15.22 -2.84 16.81
CA HIS A 234 -16.12 -1.83 17.40
C HIS A 234 -16.55 -0.77 16.37
N LEU A 235 -15.61 -0.28 15.53
CA LEU A 235 -15.94 0.67 14.47
C LEU A 235 -16.93 0.09 13.44
N GLN A 236 -16.75 -1.18 13.08
CA GLN A 236 -17.60 -1.89 12.11
C GLN A 236 -18.99 -2.21 12.67
N ASP A 237 -19.05 -2.82 13.86
CA ASP A 237 -20.30 -3.25 14.51
C ASP A 237 -21.24 -2.06 14.79
N ASN A 238 -20.66 -0.89 15.12
CA ASN A 238 -21.41 0.34 15.39
C ASN A 238 -21.59 1.24 14.15
N ARG A 239 -21.18 0.78 12.96
CA ARG A 239 -21.31 1.50 11.68
C ARG A 239 -20.66 2.89 11.68
N PHE A 240 -19.60 3.08 12.44
CA PHE A 240 -18.78 4.30 12.38
C PHE A 240 -17.99 4.39 11.06
N VAL A 241 -17.74 3.25 10.43
CA VAL A 241 -17.12 3.10 9.11
C VAL A 241 -17.98 2.17 8.25
N GLY A 242 -18.03 2.39 6.94
CA GLY A 242 -18.72 1.48 6.03
C GLY A 242 -18.03 0.11 5.97
N GLU A 243 -18.81 -0.94 5.77
CA GLU A 243 -18.35 -2.34 5.72
C GLU A 243 -17.22 -2.56 4.71
N HIS A 244 -17.22 -1.81 3.61
CA HIS A 244 -16.22 -1.91 2.55
C HIS A 244 -15.33 -0.67 2.42
N ASP A 245 -15.33 0.25 3.38
CA ASP A 245 -14.55 1.50 3.28
C ASP A 245 -13.06 1.30 3.55
N LEU A 246 -12.71 0.22 4.25
CA LEU A 246 -11.38 -0.03 4.78
C LEU A 246 -10.80 -1.33 4.25
N ILE A 247 -9.49 -1.35 4.14
CA ILE A 247 -8.70 -2.57 3.96
C ILE A 247 -7.95 -2.84 5.26
N ASP A 248 -8.00 -4.08 5.74
CA ASP A 248 -7.41 -4.45 7.03
C ASP A 248 -6.29 -5.47 6.85
N PHE A 249 -5.05 -5.05 7.15
CA PHE A 249 -3.88 -5.92 7.15
C PHE A 249 -3.51 -6.43 8.56
N GLY A 250 -4.25 -6.04 9.60
CA GLY A 250 -3.97 -6.38 10.99
C GLY A 250 -3.17 -5.32 11.76
N GLY A 251 -2.98 -5.58 13.06
CA GLY A 251 -2.24 -4.69 13.97
C GLY A 251 -0.85 -5.23 14.31
N LEU A 252 0.01 -4.36 14.86
CA LEU A 252 1.39 -4.70 15.27
C LEU A 252 1.51 -5.10 16.76
N ALA A 253 0.39 -5.49 17.39
CA ALA A 253 0.32 -5.69 18.84
C ALA A 253 1.21 -6.84 19.37
N ARG A 254 1.45 -7.86 18.54
CA ARG A 254 2.19 -9.07 18.90
C ARG A 254 3.02 -9.52 17.71
N ILE A 255 4.28 -9.83 17.95
CA ILE A 255 5.20 -10.42 16.97
C ILE A 255 5.84 -11.67 17.60
N PRO A 256 5.95 -12.79 16.87
CA PRO A 256 6.74 -13.95 17.30
C PRO A 256 8.24 -13.57 17.38
N ALA A 257 8.94 -14.00 18.42
CA ALA A 257 10.37 -13.68 18.57
C ALA A 257 11.22 -14.23 17.41
N GLU A 258 10.77 -15.34 16.81
CA GLU A 258 11.38 -16.03 15.69
C GLU A 258 11.49 -15.14 14.44
N GLU A 259 10.56 -14.19 14.28
CA GLU A 259 10.54 -13.29 13.14
C GLU A 259 11.70 -12.28 13.16
N PHE A 260 12.17 -11.87 14.35
CA PHE A 260 13.40 -11.06 14.45
C PHE A 260 14.62 -11.83 13.96
N ILE A 261 14.70 -13.12 14.27
CA ILE A 261 15.82 -13.99 13.88
C ILE A 261 15.82 -14.24 12.37
N SER A 262 14.65 -14.59 11.81
CA SER A 262 14.51 -14.83 10.37
C SER A 262 14.83 -13.58 9.56
N ALA A 263 14.32 -12.41 9.98
CA ALA A 263 14.55 -11.14 9.32
C ALA A 263 16.00 -10.66 9.43
N THR A 264 16.63 -10.80 10.60
CA THR A 264 18.04 -10.45 10.78
C THR A 264 18.93 -11.32 9.90
N THR A 265 18.68 -12.63 9.87
CA THR A 265 19.44 -13.59 9.02
C THR A 265 19.33 -13.22 7.55
N TRP A 266 18.13 -12.83 7.10
CA TRP A 266 17.91 -12.38 5.74
C TRP A 266 18.68 -11.10 5.40
N GLN A 267 18.65 -10.10 6.30
CA GLN A 267 19.38 -8.87 6.08
C GLN A 267 20.89 -9.08 6.04
N LEU A 268 21.44 -10.05 6.80
CA LEU A 268 22.84 -10.44 6.69
C LEU A 268 23.17 -11.00 5.30
N TYR A 269 22.30 -11.81 4.71
CA TYR A 269 22.48 -12.31 3.34
C TYR A 269 22.37 -11.17 2.31
N LYS A 270 21.36 -10.30 2.43
CA LYS A 270 21.17 -9.14 1.54
C LYS A 270 22.30 -8.12 1.65
N ALA A 271 23.00 -8.04 2.79
CA ALA A 271 24.14 -7.15 2.97
C ALA A 271 25.28 -7.41 1.98
N ILE A 272 25.36 -8.60 1.39
CA ILE A 272 26.32 -8.94 0.33
C ILE A 272 26.09 -8.09 -0.93
N SER A 273 24.83 -7.86 -1.30
CA SER A 273 24.45 -7.09 -2.51
C SER A 273 24.05 -5.65 -2.20
N SER A 274 23.55 -5.37 -1.00
CA SER A 274 23.02 -4.06 -0.61
C SER A 274 23.41 -3.68 0.83
N PRO A 275 24.71 -3.54 1.13
CA PRO A 275 25.22 -3.41 2.51
C PRO A 275 24.64 -2.21 3.26
N HIS A 276 24.48 -1.07 2.58
CA HIS A 276 23.97 0.15 3.21
C HIS A 276 22.47 0.09 3.54
N LYS A 277 21.64 -0.55 2.71
CA LYS A 277 20.22 -0.75 3.05
C LYS A 277 20.09 -1.75 4.20
N SER A 278 20.87 -2.83 4.14
CA SER A 278 20.82 -3.89 5.14
C SER A 278 21.31 -3.45 6.51
N ILE A 279 22.37 -2.64 6.63
CA ILE A 279 22.83 -2.17 7.95
C ILE A 279 21.77 -1.31 8.66
N LEU A 280 21.03 -0.47 7.92
CA LEU A 280 19.94 0.32 8.48
C LEU A 280 18.79 -0.56 8.96
N LYS A 281 18.43 -1.59 8.18
CA LYS A 281 17.39 -2.56 8.57
C LYS A 281 17.83 -3.39 9.77
N LEU A 282 19.11 -3.76 9.86
CA LEU A 282 19.68 -4.48 11.02
C LEU A 282 19.65 -3.65 12.30
N PHE A 283 20.05 -2.38 12.26
CA PHE A 283 19.94 -1.50 13.44
C PHE A 283 18.50 -1.27 13.88
N LEU A 284 17.57 -1.13 12.92
CA LEU A 284 16.15 -1.04 13.25
C LEU A 284 15.65 -2.33 13.93
N MET A 285 16.08 -3.49 13.43
CA MET A 285 15.75 -4.78 14.01
C MET A 285 16.30 -4.93 15.42
N GLU A 286 17.55 -4.51 15.66
CA GLU A 286 18.19 -4.52 16.97
C GLU A 286 17.40 -3.67 17.97
N CYS A 287 16.99 -2.46 17.58
CA CYS A 287 16.16 -1.59 18.42
C CYS A 287 14.85 -2.29 18.81
N TYR A 288 14.12 -2.83 17.84
CA TYR A 288 12.86 -3.53 18.10
C TYR A 288 13.03 -4.79 18.95
N ALA A 289 14.08 -5.58 18.69
CA ALA A 289 14.37 -6.79 19.44
C ALA A 289 14.74 -6.47 20.91
N SER A 290 15.43 -5.36 21.16
CA SER A 290 15.80 -4.92 22.52
C SER A 290 14.59 -4.55 23.40
N GLU A 291 13.44 -4.26 22.76
CA GLU A 291 12.19 -3.85 23.42
C GLU A 291 11.14 -4.98 23.46
N PHE A 292 11.50 -6.18 22.99
CA PHE A 292 10.63 -7.35 23.05
C PHE A 292 10.22 -7.67 24.50
N PRO A 293 8.94 -8.02 24.79
CA PRO A 293 7.86 -8.39 23.87
C PRO A 293 6.98 -7.23 23.38
N LYS A 294 7.33 -5.97 23.69
CA LYS A 294 6.51 -4.79 23.34
C LYS A 294 7.35 -3.74 22.60
N PRO A 295 7.77 -4.01 21.36
CA PRO A 295 8.54 -3.07 20.57
C PRO A 295 7.81 -1.73 20.41
N GLN A 296 8.54 -0.64 20.55
CA GLN A 296 8.09 0.71 20.20
C GLN A 296 8.25 0.87 18.69
N TRP A 297 7.27 0.36 17.95
CA TRP A 297 7.29 0.43 16.49
C TRP A 297 7.40 1.87 15.99
N LEU A 298 8.34 2.12 15.08
CA LEU A 298 8.49 3.42 14.44
C LEU A 298 7.22 3.81 13.68
N ALA A 299 6.48 2.84 13.14
CA ALA A 299 5.14 3.04 12.59
C ALA A 299 4.18 3.74 13.58
N PHE A 300 4.24 3.50 14.90
CA PHE A 300 3.34 4.18 15.83
C PHE A 300 3.62 5.69 15.96
N THR A 301 4.84 6.13 15.64
CA THR A 301 5.24 7.54 15.75
C THR A 301 4.75 8.42 14.60
N ILE A 302 4.25 7.81 13.51
CA ILE A 302 3.79 8.54 12.32
C ILE A 302 2.28 8.82 12.32
N LYS A 303 1.55 8.37 13.36
CA LYS A 303 0.13 8.65 13.59
C LYS A 303 -0.07 9.97 14.32
#